data_AF-A0A1I5DW92-F1
#
_entry.id   AF-A0A1I5DW92-F1
#
_cell.length_a   1.000
_cell.length_b   1.000
_cell.length_c   1.000
_cell.angle_alpha   90.00
_cell.angle_beta   90.00
_cell.angle_gamma   90.00
#
_symmetry.space_group_name_H-M   'P 1'
#
loop_
_entity.id
_entity.type
_entity.pdbx_description
1 polymer ?
#
loop_
_entity_poly.entity_id
_entity_poly.type
_entity_poly.pdbx_seq_one_letter_code
_entity_poly.pdbx_strand_id
1 'polypeptide(L)' 'MRQQSDYLPAGLPHNRGLWTQDQRELENLDLKASRLIKQLKRRKIDRVVIFREIEQTADKYQAFFKARLNYWRDVM' A
#
# COMPACT_ATOMS: atom_id res chain seq x y z
N MET A 1 -6.87 19.34 -1.86
CA MET A 1 -7.61 18.27 -2.56
C MET A 1 -7.05 16.93 -2.11
N ARG A 2 -7.86 15.99 -1.62
CA ARG A 2 -7.38 14.61 -1.41
C ARG A 2 -7.17 14.04 -2.81
N GLN A 3 -5.92 13.99 -3.26
CA GLN A 3 -5.61 13.33 -4.53
C GLN A 3 -6.10 11.89 -4.40
N GLN A 4 -7.00 11.51 -5.30
CA GLN A 4 -7.42 10.13 -5.44
C GLN A 4 -6.15 9.30 -5.74
N SER A 5 -6.03 8.13 -5.12
CA SER A 5 -4.92 7.22 -5.37
C SER A 5 -4.74 6.99 -6.87
N ASP A 6 -3.52 7.19 -7.35
CA ASP A 6 -3.12 7.10 -8.76
C ASP A 6 -3.35 5.72 -9.39
N TYR A 7 -3.45 4.69 -8.54
CA TYR A 7 -3.67 3.30 -8.92
C TYR A 7 -5.13 2.85 -8.90
N LEU A 8 -6.08 3.72 -8.50
CA LEU A 8 -7.50 3.40 -8.50
C LEU A 8 -8.24 4.13 -9.65
N PRO A 9 -9.25 3.51 -10.26
CA PRO A 9 -10.07 4.18 -11.28
C PRO A 9 -10.69 5.47 -10.76
N ALA A 10 -10.79 6.49 -11.62
CA ALA A 10 -11.51 7.72 -11.31
C ALA A 10 -13.00 7.43 -11.07
N GLY A 11 -13.64 8.21 -10.18
CA GLY A 11 -15.08 8.14 -9.97
C GLY A 11 -15.58 6.94 -9.15
N LEU A 12 -14.70 6.27 -8.40
CA LEU A 12 -15.15 5.23 -7.46
C LEU A 12 -16.13 5.80 -6.42
N PRO A 13 -17.13 4.99 -5.99
CA PRO A 13 -18.04 5.40 -4.93
C PRO A 13 -17.28 5.75 -3.66
N HIS A 14 -17.75 6.74 -2.91
CA HIS A 14 -17.17 7.03 -1.59
C HIS A 14 -17.28 5.85 -0.62
N ASN A 15 -18.35 5.06 -0.73
CA ASN A 15 -18.55 3.86 0.05
C ASN A 15 -17.65 2.72 -0.47
N ARG A 16 -16.57 2.43 0.28
CA ARG A 16 -15.65 1.30 0.02
C ARG A 16 -16.33 -0.07 0.04
N GLY A 17 -17.50 -0.21 0.66
CA GLY A 17 -18.28 -1.45 0.62
C GLY A 17 -18.80 -1.79 -0.78
N LEU A 18 -18.84 -0.81 -1.69
CA LEU A 18 -19.23 -0.99 -3.10
C LEU A 18 -18.05 -1.28 -4.01
N TRP A 19 -16.81 -1.29 -3.48
CA TRP A 19 -15.62 -1.53 -4.28
C TRP A 19 -15.43 -3.02 -4.55
N THR A 20 -14.76 -3.33 -5.65
CA THR A 20 -14.34 -4.71 -5.93
C THR A 20 -13.33 -5.18 -4.89
N GLN A 21 -13.14 -6.50 -4.79
CA GLN A 21 -12.12 -7.04 -3.88
C GLN A 21 -10.73 -6.53 -4.23
N ASP A 22 -10.39 -6.48 -5.52
CA ASP A 22 -9.07 -6.03 -5.97
C ASP A 22 -8.84 -4.54 -5.62
N GLN A 23 -9.84 -3.67 -5.78
CA GLN A 23 -9.72 -2.25 -5.41
C GLN A 23 -9.47 -2.06 -3.91
N ARG A 24 -10.19 -2.81 -3.07
CA ARG A 24 -9.99 -2.78 -1.61
C ARG A 24 -8.61 -3.31 -1.23
N GLU A 25 -8.15 -4.37 -1.89
CA GLU A 25 -6.84 -4.96 -1.64
C GLU A 25 -5.70 -3.99 -1.99
N LEU A 26 -5.79 -3.32 -3.14
CA LEU A 26 -4.82 -2.28 -3.53
C LEU A 26 -4.78 -1.14 -2.51
N GLU A 27 -5.93 -0.68 -2.02
CA GLU A 27 -5.98 0.35 -0.98
C GLU A 27 -5.36 -0.14 0.33
N ASN A 28 -5.70 -1.36 0.78
CA ASN A 28 -5.14 -1.94 1.99
C ASN A 28 -3.61 -2.07 1.93
N LEU A 29 -3.08 -2.49 0.77
CA LEU A 29 -1.64 -2.61 0.55
C LEU A 29 -0.94 -1.26 0.53
N ASP A 30 -1.55 -0.21 -0.04
CA ASP A 30 -0.98 1.14 0.02
C ASP A 30 -0.94 1.68 1.46
N LEU A 31 -2.03 1.53 2.21
CA LEU A 31 -2.09 1.91 3.63
C LEU A 31 -1.06 1.15 4.45
N LYS A 32 -0.90 -0.15 4.19
CA LYS A 32 0.12 -1.00 4.81
C LYS A 32 1.53 -0.52 4.47
N ALA A 33 1.80 -0.19 3.21
CA ALA A 33 3.10 0.32 2.77
C ALA A 33 3.45 1.63 3.50
N SER A 34 2.51 2.58 3.55
CA SER A 34 2.66 3.84 4.28
C SER A 34 3.01 3.60 5.74
N ARG A 35 2.27 2.70 6.41
CA ARG A 35 2.49 2.36 7.82
C ARG A 35 3.87 1.72 8.04
N LEU A 36 4.28 0.76 7.21
CA LEU A 36 5.56 0.07 7.34
C LEU A 36 6.74 1.03 7.17
N ILE A 37 6.71 1.88 6.15
CA ILE A 37 7.77 2.88 5.94
C ILE A 37 7.85 3.85 7.12
N LYS A 38 6.71 4.32 7.62
CA LYS A 38 6.67 5.17 8.82
C LYS A 38 7.26 4.48 10.06
N GLN A 39 6.99 3.19 10.25
CA GLN A 39 7.56 2.41 11.34
C GLN A 39 9.06 2.19 11.17
N LEU A 40 9.52 1.91 9.94
CA LEU A 40 10.93 1.75 9.60
C LEU A 40 11.72 3.04 9.88
N LYS A 41 11.22 4.20 9.42
CA LYS A 41 11.87 5.51 9.68
C LYS A 41 11.95 5.84 11.17
N ARG A 42 10.96 5.41 11.95
CA ARG A 42 10.92 5.53 13.42
C ARG A 42 11.72 4.44 14.14
N ARG A 43 12.44 3.58 13.41
CA ARG A 43 13.23 2.46 13.93
C ARG A 43 12.42 1.50 14.82
N LYS A 44 11.11 1.40 14.58
CA LYS A 44 10.22 0.47 15.31
C LYS A 44 10.25 -0.94 14.74
N ILE A 45 10.67 -1.08 13.48
CA ILE A 45 10.82 -2.34 12.75
C ILE A 45 12.14 -2.29 11.96
N ASP A 46 12.60 -3.46 11.54
CA ASP A 46 13.72 -3.62 10.60
C ASP A 46 13.21 -3.84 9.17
N ARG A 47 14.07 -3.62 8.16
CA ARG A 47 13.85 -3.97 6.76
C ARG A 47 13.49 -5.45 6.57
N VAL A 48 13.96 -6.36 7.43
CA VAL A 48 13.55 -7.78 7.40
C VAL A 48 12.03 -7.95 7.49
N VAL A 49 11.36 -7.11 8.29
CA VAL A 49 9.89 -7.12 8.39
C VAL A 49 9.25 -6.75 7.05
N ILE A 50 9.81 -5.77 6.33
CA ILE A 50 9.31 -5.37 5.01
C ILE A 50 9.44 -6.52 4.01
N PHE A 51 10.59 -7.21 3.98
CA PHE A 51 10.78 -8.36 3.09
C PHE A 51 9.77 -9.47 3.37
N ARG A 52 9.56 -9.81 4.64
CA ARG A 52 8.54 -10.80 5.03
C ARG A 52 7.13 -10.40 4.59
N GLU A 53 6.77 -9.14 4.76
CA GLU A 53 5.44 -8.65 4.36
C GLU A 53 5.24 -8.69 2.83
N ILE A 54 6.32 -8.49 2.06
CA ILE A 54 6.31 -8.67 0.60
C ILE A 54 6.08 -10.15 0.25
N GLU A 55 6.83 -11.06 0.86
CA GLU A 55 6.71 -12.51 0.61
C GLU A 55 5.33 -13.07 0.98
N GLN A 56 4.69 -12.52 2.02
CA GLN A 56 3.35 -12.90 2.44
C GLN A 56 2.23 -12.30 1.57
N THR A 57 2.56 -11.31 0.74
CA THR A 57 1.60 -10.71 -0.18
C THR A 57 1.40 -11.62 -1.39
N ALA A 58 0.14 -11.85 -1.79
CA ALA A 58 -0.18 -12.67 -2.95
C ALA A 58 0.56 -12.17 -4.20
N ASP A 59 1.09 -13.09 -5.02
CA ASP A 59 1.98 -12.79 -6.15
C ASP A 59 1.44 -11.70 -7.08
N LYS A 60 0.13 -11.73 -7.37
CA LYS A 60 -0.53 -10.72 -8.22
C LYS A 60 -0.42 -9.28 -7.70
N TYR A 61 -0.15 -9.07 -6.42
CA TYR A 61 -0.03 -7.76 -5.80
C TYR A 61 1.39 -7.40 -5.34
N GLN A 62 2.35 -8.32 -5.39
CA GLN A 62 3.70 -8.03 -4.89
C GLN A 62 4.37 -6.87 -5.64
N ALA A 63 4.23 -6.82 -6.96
CA ALA A 63 4.78 -5.73 -7.77
C ALA A 63 4.19 -4.36 -7.36
N PHE A 64 2.86 -4.32 -7.18
CA PHE A 64 2.18 -3.13 -6.69
C PHE A 64 2.66 -2.74 -5.29
N PHE A 65 2.73 -3.69 -4.36
CA PHE A 65 3.12 -3.42 -2.98
C PHE A 65 4.56 -2.90 -2.89
N LYS A 66 5.50 -3.48 -3.66
CA LYS A 66 6.88 -2.98 -3.81
C LYS A 66 6.91 -1.54 -4.34
N ALA A 67 6.10 -1.22 -5.36
CA ALA A 67 6.01 0.13 -5.89
C ALA A 67 5.52 1.14 -4.84
N ARG A 68 4.50 0.77 -4.05
CA ARG A 68 3.99 1.64 -2.97
C ARG A 68 4.98 1.81 -1.83
N LEU A 69 5.72 0.75 -1.45
CA LEU A 69 6.79 0.86 -0.46
C LEU A 69 7.88 1.85 -0.91
N ASN A 70 8.27 1.82 -2.18
CA ASN A 70 9.24 2.77 -2.74
C ASN A 70 8.67 4.20 -2.77
N TYR A 71 7.42 4.38 -3.24
CA TYR A 71 6.75 5.68 -3.23
C TYR A 71 6.75 6.31 -1.84
N TRP A 72 6.32 5.57 -0.81
CA TRP A 72 6.27 6.10 0.56
C TRP A 72 7.66 6.34 1.15
N ARG A 73 8.68 5.57 0.74
CA ARG A 73 10.06 5.83 1.15
C ARG A 73 10.54 7.19 0.67
N ASP A 74 10.19 7.55 -0.56
CA ASP A 74 10.64 8.75 -1.24
C ASP A 74 9.82 10.00 -0.84
N VAL A 75 8.53 9.83 -0.49
CA VAL A 75 7.63 10.94 -0.10
C VAL A 75 7.64 11.25 1.40
N MET A 76 7.89 10.28 2.27
CA MET A 76 8.08 10.54 3.72
C MET A 76 9.50 11.04 3.99
#